data_AF-A0A8T0F2D5-F1
#
_entry.id   AF-A0A8T0F2D5-F1
#
_cell.length_a   1.000
_cell.length_b   1.000
_cell.length_c   1.000
_cell.angle_alpha   90.00
_cell.angle_beta   90.00
_cell.angle_gamma   90.00
#
_symmetry.space_group_name_H-M   'P 1'
#
loop_
_entity.id
_entity.type
_entity.pdbx_description
1 polymer ?
#
loop_
_entity_poly.entity_id
_entity_poly.type
_entity_poly.pdbx_seq_one_letter_code
_entity_poly.pdbx_strand_id
1 'polypeptide(L)'
;MTSKSKELDVSVKNMIIRLRKEGLTYRAIGVQLNISLFTVRSVVKKFKETGSRENKTRSGRPQIFSTREKRAIINKVKKNPKISPPQIARDTGYRENSSYDNKRYLKKRNPSQALSEDLEYQHKASFLQACLP
;
A
#
# COMPACT_ATOMS: atom_id res chain seq x y z
N MET A 1 27.77 -8.37 -0.46
CA MET A 1 26.52 -7.57 -0.45
C MET A 1 26.10 -7.36 0.99
N THR A 2 26.23 -6.14 1.54
CA THR A 2 25.78 -5.85 2.92
C THR A 2 24.26 -5.73 2.95
N SER A 3 23.59 -6.46 3.84
CA SER A 3 22.14 -6.36 4.03
C SER A 3 21.75 -4.94 4.44
N LYS A 4 20.64 -4.41 3.91
CA LYS A 4 20.09 -3.13 4.37
C LYS A 4 19.75 -3.20 5.85
N SER A 5 20.19 -2.20 6.60
CA SER A 5 19.85 -2.01 8.01
C SER A 5 18.35 -1.72 8.18
N LYS A 6 17.83 -2.03 9.37
CA LYS A 6 16.46 -1.66 9.78
C LYS A 6 16.24 -0.15 9.63
N GLU A 7 15.03 0.24 9.24
CA GLU A 7 14.67 1.66 9.14
C GLU A 7 14.69 2.32 10.52
N LEU A 8 15.05 3.61 10.57
CA LEU A 8 15.08 4.36 11.82
C LEU A 8 13.67 4.58 12.35
N ASP A 9 13.55 4.48 13.67
CA ASP A 9 12.33 4.81 14.38
C ASP A 9 11.99 6.31 14.27
N VAL A 10 10.70 6.62 14.37
CA VAL A 10 10.19 7.99 14.26
C VAL A 10 10.72 8.86 15.41
N SER A 11 10.85 8.30 16.62
CA SER A 11 11.40 9.01 17.78
C SER A 11 12.83 9.49 17.54
N VAL A 12 13.68 8.64 16.96
CA VAL A 12 15.08 8.96 16.64
C VAL A 12 15.16 10.06 15.58
N LYS A 13 14.29 10.01 14.55
CA LYS A 13 14.23 11.08 13.55
C LYS A 13 13.75 12.41 14.12
N ASN A 14 12.80 12.38 15.06
CA ASN A 14 12.36 13.57 15.79
C ASN A 14 13.55 14.20 16.54
N MET A 15 14.35 13.37 17.23
CA MET A 15 15.55 13.84 17.93
C MET A 15 16.58 14.46 16.97
N ILE A 16 16.86 13.81 15.84
CA ILE A 16 17.77 14.35 14.80
C ILE A 16 17.32 15.74 14.35
N ILE A 17 16.02 15.92 14.10
CA ILE A 17 15.47 17.20 13.62
C ILE A 17 15.52 18.26 14.72
N ARG A 18 15.22 17.90 15.96
CA ARG A 18 15.34 18.78 17.11
C ARG A 18 16.77 19.29 17.29
N LEU A 19 17.75 18.38 17.39
CA LEU A 19 19.17 18.72 17.54
C LEU A 19 19.66 19.58 16.36
N ARG A 20 19.16 19.30 15.15
CA ARG A 20 19.50 20.13 13.98
C ARG A 20 18.92 21.54 14.06
N LYS A 21 17.72 21.73 14.63
CA LYS A 21 17.12 23.04 14.87
C LYS A 21 17.86 23.82 15.97
N GLU A 22 18.42 23.12 16.94
CA GLU A 22 19.28 23.68 18.00
C GLU A 22 20.66 24.12 17.46
N GLY A 23 20.97 23.89 16.18
CA GLY A 23 22.18 24.38 15.51
C GLY A 23 23.34 23.39 15.44
N LEU A 24 23.16 22.16 15.94
CA LEU A 24 24.22 21.16 15.93
C LEU A 24 24.61 20.73 14.50
N THR A 25 25.90 20.45 14.33
CA THR A 25 26.44 19.92 13.06
C THR A 25 26.00 18.47 12.83
N TYR A 26 25.93 18.03 11.57
CA TYR A 26 25.55 16.65 11.28
C TYR A 26 26.48 15.61 11.93
N ARG A 27 27.77 15.94 12.07
CA ARG A 27 28.76 15.06 12.71
C ARG A 27 28.51 14.97 14.22
N ALA A 28 28.25 16.08 14.88
CA ALA A 28 27.94 16.11 16.32
C ALA A 28 26.69 15.27 16.64
N ILE A 29 25.62 15.42 15.85
CA ILE A 29 24.39 14.63 15.98
C ILE A 29 24.65 13.14 15.77
N GLY A 30 25.45 12.79 14.76
CA GLY A 30 25.80 11.40 14.47
C GLY A 30 26.57 10.73 15.60
N VAL A 31 27.54 11.44 16.19
CA VAL A 31 28.29 10.96 17.37
C VAL A 31 27.35 10.81 18.57
N GLN A 32 26.53 11.81 18.86
CA GLN A 32 25.63 11.81 20.02
C GLN A 32 24.58 10.68 19.97
N LEU A 33 24.05 10.37 18.78
CA LEU A 33 23.02 9.34 18.60
C LEU A 33 23.58 7.99 18.14
N ASN A 34 24.90 7.84 17.98
CA ASN A 34 25.55 6.67 17.39
C ASN A 34 25.00 6.30 16.00
N ILE A 35 24.78 7.31 15.15
CA ILE A 35 24.25 7.16 13.79
C ILE A 35 25.24 7.72 12.79
N SER A 36 25.33 7.11 11.60
CA SER A 36 26.20 7.64 10.55
C SER A 36 25.79 9.06 10.13
N LEU A 37 26.79 9.91 9.82
CA LEU A 37 26.57 11.27 9.31
C LEU A 37 25.69 11.28 8.05
N PHE A 38 25.84 10.28 7.17
CA PHE A 38 25.06 10.16 5.93
C PHE A 38 23.59 9.89 6.22
N THR A 39 23.29 9.10 7.25
CA THR A 39 21.92 8.84 7.69
C THR A 39 21.29 10.10 8.27
N VAL A 40 22.00 10.84 9.13
CA VAL A 40 21.56 12.14 9.67
C VAL A 40 21.25 13.13 8.54
N ARG A 41 22.19 13.29 7.59
CA ARG A 41 22.01 14.15 6.41
C ARG A 41 20.79 13.74 5.59
N SER A 42 20.59 12.45 5.37
CA SER A 42 19.45 11.92 4.61
C SER A 42 18.11 12.19 5.29
N VAL A 43 18.05 12.05 6.62
CA VAL A 43 16.84 12.36 7.40
C VAL A 43 16.50 13.85 7.31
N VAL A 44 17.49 14.73 7.53
CA VAL A 44 17.27 16.18 7.44
C VAL A 44 16.86 16.61 6.04
N LYS A 45 17.49 16.06 4.99
CA LYS A 45 17.12 16.33 3.59
C LYS A 45 15.66 15.94 3.31
N LYS A 46 15.25 14.72 3.65
CA LYS A 46 13.87 14.24 3.46
C LYS A 46 12.85 15.09 4.23
N PHE A 47 13.20 15.50 5.45
CA PHE A 47 12.32 16.37 6.24
C PHE A 47 12.14 17.75 5.59
N LYS A 48 13.19 18.33 4.99
CA LYS A 48 13.07 19.60 4.25
C LYS A 48 12.20 19.47 3.00
N GLU A 49 12.28 18.34 2.30
CA GLU A 49 11.53 18.12 1.04
C GLU A 49 10.07 17.75 1.27
N THR A 50 9.79 16.86 2.23
CA THR A 50 8.43 16.30 2.44
C THR A 50 7.73 16.86 3.68
N GLY A 51 8.46 17.42 4.65
CA GLY A 51 7.93 17.84 5.95
C GLY A 51 7.56 16.67 6.90
N SER A 52 7.57 15.43 6.41
CA SER A 52 7.21 14.24 7.19
C SER A 52 8.44 13.50 7.72
N ARG A 53 8.27 12.85 8.87
CA ARG A 53 9.28 12.02 9.57
C ARG A 53 8.92 10.54 9.53
N GLU A 54 7.70 10.23 9.09
CA GLU A 54 7.19 8.88 9.00
C GLU A 54 7.95 8.05 7.97
N ASN A 55 8.06 6.75 8.23
CA ASN A 55 8.55 5.81 7.24
C ASN A 55 7.45 5.60 6.19
N LYS A 56 7.71 6.00 4.94
CA LYS A 56 6.79 5.72 3.84
C LYS A 56 6.80 4.22 3.56
N THR A 57 5.61 3.65 3.45
CA THR A 57 5.46 2.29 2.93
C THR A 57 6.05 2.22 1.52
N ARG A 58 6.64 1.08 1.19
CA ARG A 58 7.13 0.84 -0.17
C ARG A 58 5.91 0.67 -1.06
N SER A 59 5.99 1.19 -2.28
CA SER A 59 4.94 1.02 -3.30
C SER A 59 4.62 -0.45 -3.63
N GLY A 60 5.56 -1.35 -3.33
CA GLY A 60 5.44 -2.77 -3.60
C GLY A 60 5.59 -3.08 -5.09
N ARG A 61 5.38 -4.35 -5.45
CA ARG A 61 5.37 -4.79 -6.85
C ARG A 61 4.06 -4.34 -7.50
N PRO A 62 4.10 -3.75 -8.72
CA PRO A 62 2.88 -3.43 -9.45
C PRO A 62 2.01 -4.67 -9.62
N GLN A 63 0.70 -4.48 -9.47
CA GLN A 63 -0.28 -5.54 -9.63
C GLN A 63 -0.39 -5.93 -11.11
N ILE A 64 -0.58 -7.22 -11.38
CA ILE A 64 -0.73 -7.76 -12.75
C ILE A 64 -1.98 -7.16 -13.41
N PHE A 65 -3.09 -7.12 -12.67
CA PHE A 65 -4.34 -6.55 -13.16
C PHE A 65 -4.56 -5.13 -12.65
N SER A 66 -4.92 -4.26 -13.57
CA SER A 66 -5.50 -2.95 -13.30
C SER A 66 -6.89 -3.07 -12.65
N THR A 67 -7.38 -1.97 -12.07
CA THR A 67 -8.73 -1.92 -11.48
C THR A 67 -9.82 -2.22 -12.51
N ARG A 68 -9.62 -1.81 -13.78
CA ARG A 68 -10.59 -2.05 -14.86
C ARG A 68 -10.66 -3.52 -15.25
N GLU A 69 -9.51 -4.17 -15.40
CA GLU A 69 -9.41 -5.60 -15.74
C GLU A 69 -10.04 -6.45 -14.64
N LYS A 70 -9.76 -6.14 -13.37
CA LYS A 70 -10.39 -6.80 -12.22
C LYS A 70 -11.92 -6.73 -12.28
N ARG A 71 -12.48 -5.55 -12.59
CA ARG A 71 -13.93 -5.36 -12.73
C ARG A 71 -14.50 -6.17 -13.91
N ALA A 72 -13.81 -6.18 -15.05
CA ALA A 72 -14.24 -6.95 -16.22
C ALA A 72 -14.28 -8.46 -15.92
N ILE A 73 -13.25 -8.99 -15.28
CA ILE A 73 -13.19 -10.39 -14.82
C ILE A 73 -14.37 -10.69 -13.88
N ILE A 74 -14.61 -9.83 -12.88
CA ILE A 74 -15.71 -10.01 -11.92
C ILE A 74 -17.06 -10.00 -12.63
N ASN A 75 -17.30 -9.06 -13.55
CA ASN A 75 -18.57 -8.96 -14.26
C ASN A 75 -18.85 -10.20 -15.13
N LYS A 76 -17.82 -10.81 -15.73
CA LYS A 76 -17.96 -12.05 -16.48
C LYS A 76 -18.34 -13.23 -15.57
N VAL A 77 -17.71 -13.35 -14.40
CA VAL A 77 -18.06 -14.38 -13.40
C VAL A 77 -19.46 -14.16 -12.83
N LYS A 78 -19.86 -12.90 -12.56
CA LYS A 78 -21.21 -12.59 -12.07
C LYS A 78 -22.30 -12.97 -13.08
N LYS A 79 -22.05 -12.73 -14.38
CA LYS A 79 -22.98 -13.12 -15.44
C LYS A 79 -23.07 -14.65 -15.58
N ASN A 80 -21.92 -15.32 -15.62
CA ASN A 80 -21.82 -16.77 -15.79
C ASN A 80 -20.92 -17.36 -14.70
N PRO A 81 -21.47 -17.80 -13.55
CA PRO A 81 -20.68 -18.26 -12.40
C PRO A 81 -19.78 -19.47 -12.69
N LYS A 82 -20.14 -20.30 -13.67
CA LYS A 82 -19.38 -21.50 -14.09
C LYS A 82 -18.34 -21.22 -15.18
N ILE A 83 -18.08 -19.96 -15.52
CA ILE A 83 -17.14 -19.59 -16.58
C ILE A 83 -15.71 -20.02 -16.24
N SER A 84 -15.02 -20.64 -17.19
CA SER A 84 -13.64 -21.11 -17.00
C SER A 84 -12.62 -19.96 -17.12
N PRO A 85 -11.51 -19.97 -16.38
CA PRO A 85 -10.47 -18.93 -16.48
C PRO A 85 -9.88 -18.70 -17.88
N PRO A 86 -9.69 -19.73 -18.75
CA PRO A 86 -9.31 -19.51 -20.14
C PRO A 86 -10.39 -18.78 -20.96
N GLN A 87 -11.67 -19.06 -20.68
CA GLN A 87 -12.78 -18.37 -21.33
C GLN A 87 -12.81 -16.89 -20.92
N ILE A 88 -12.57 -16.57 -19.64
CA ILE A 88 -12.49 -15.17 -19.16
C ILE A 88 -11.36 -14.41 -19.88
N ALA A 89 -10.20 -15.04 -20.06
CA ALA A 89 -9.08 -14.42 -20.77
C ALA A 89 -9.46 -14.06 -22.21
N ARG A 90 -10.05 -15.02 -22.95
CA ARG A 90 -10.53 -14.82 -24.32
C ARG A 90 -11.59 -13.73 -24.42
N ASP A 91 -12.55 -13.76 -23.50
CA ASP A 91 -13.71 -12.87 -23.47
C ASP A 91 -13.39 -11.41 -23.14
N THR A 92 -12.27 -11.15 -22.46
CA THR A 92 -11.89 -9.81 -22.01
C THR A 92 -10.87 -9.13 -22.91
N GLY A 93 -10.07 -9.90 -23.67
CA GLY A 93 -9.17 -9.37 -24.68
C GLY A 93 -7.99 -8.54 -24.16
N TYR A 94 -7.69 -8.61 -22.85
CA TYR A 94 -6.58 -7.87 -22.25
C TYR A 94 -5.24 -8.60 -22.46
N ARG A 95 -4.20 -7.85 -22.83
CA ARG A 95 -2.88 -8.38 -23.22
C ARG A 95 -2.18 -9.14 -22.10
N GLU A 96 -2.31 -8.66 -20.86
CA GLU A 96 -1.71 -9.27 -19.66
C GLU A 96 -2.62 -10.35 -19.02
N ASN A 97 -3.74 -10.67 -19.66
CA ASN A 97 -4.75 -11.53 -19.07
C ASN A 97 -4.51 -13.02 -19.40
N SER A 98 -3.70 -13.66 -18.54
CA SER A 98 -3.53 -15.10 -18.56
C SER A 98 -4.63 -15.83 -17.79
N SER A 99 -5.02 -17.00 -18.30
CA SER A 99 -5.87 -17.97 -17.59
C SER A 99 -5.36 -18.27 -16.17
N TYR A 100 -4.03 -18.38 -16.01
CA TYR A 100 -3.40 -18.65 -14.72
C TYR A 100 -3.62 -17.50 -13.73
N ASP A 101 -3.43 -16.26 -14.19
CA ASP A 101 -3.61 -15.08 -13.34
C ASP A 101 -5.08 -14.86 -12.99
N ASN A 102 -6.01 -15.14 -13.91
CA ASN A 102 -7.44 -15.18 -13.61
C ASN A 102 -7.76 -16.19 -12.51
N LYS A 103 -7.26 -17.43 -12.65
CA LYS A 103 -7.47 -18.48 -11.65
C LYS A 103 -6.89 -18.08 -10.29
N ARG A 104 -5.68 -17.50 -10.28
CA ARG A 104 -5.00 -17.02 -9.07
C ARG A 104 -5.74 -15.86 -8.42
N TYR A 105 -6.26 -14.92 -9.21
CA TYR A 105 -7.02 -13.77 -8.74
C TYR A 105 -8.37 -14.20 -8.14
N LEU A 106 -9.09 -15.09 -8.83
CA LEU A 106 -10.39 -15.60 -8.37
C LEU A 106 -10.25 -16.48 -7.12
N LYS A 107 -9.21 -17.33 -7.02
CA LYS A 107 -8.96 -18.18 -5.84
C LYS A 107 -8.61 -17.38 -4.57
N LYS A 108 -8.01 -16.20 -4.72
CA LYS A 108 -7.66 -15.33 -3.57
C LYS A 108 -8.89 -14.67 -2.91
N ARG A 109 -10.06 -14.73 -3.54
CA ARG A 109 -11.28 -14.11 -3.02
C ARG A 109 -12.09 -15.15 -2.26
N ASN A 110 -12.23 -14.99 -0.94
CA ASN A 110 -13.20 -15.76 -0.17
C ASN A 110 -14.61 -15.18 -0.44
N PRO A 111 -15.55 -15.93 -1.03
CA PRO A 111 -16.87 -15.42 -1.36
C PRO A 111 -17.68 -14.97 -0.13
N SER A 112 -17.41 -15.54 1.05
CA SER A 112 -18.03 -15.17 2.33
C SER A 112 -17.61 -13.79 2.86
N GLN A 113 -16.37 -13.34 2.62
CA GLN A 113 -15.88 -12.03 3.09
C GLN A 113 -16.47 -10.85 2.32
N ALA A 114 -16.81 -11.05 1.04
CA ALA A 114 -17.46 -10.01 0.23
C ALA A 114 -18.89 -9.71 0.72
N LEU A 115 -19.62 -10.74 1.16
CA LEU A 115 -20.97 -10.58 1.70
C LEU A 115 -20.98 -9.83 3.05
N SER A 116 -19.97 -10.04 3.90
CA SER A 116 -19.85 -9.31 5.18
C SER A 116 -19.48 -7.84 4.98
N GLU A 117 -18.62 -7.54 4.00
CA GLU A 117 -18.26 -6.15 3.64
C GLU A 117 -19.45 -5.41 3.01
N ASP A 118 -20.23 -6.10 2.18
CA ASP A 118 -21.45 -5.55 1.57
C ASP A 118 -22.54 -5.29 2.64
N LEU A 119 -22.73 -6.21 3.61
CA LEU A 119 -23.66 -6.01 4.73
C LEU A 119 -23.22 -4.88 5.69
N GLU A 120 -21.93 -4.79 6.01
CA GLU A 120 -21.40 -3.66 6.78
C GLU A 120 -21.61 -2.33 6.05
N TYR A 121 -21.45 -2.30 4.73
CA TYR A 121 -21.68 -1.11 3.92
C TYR A 121 -23.17 -0.72 3.91
N GLN A 122 -24.07 -1.68 3.76
CA GLN A 122 -25.52 -1.45 3.84
C GLN A 122 -25.93 -0.93 5.23
N HIS A 123 -25.42 -1.53 6.31
CA HIS A 123 -25.67 -1.09 7.69
C HIS A 123 -25.16 0.33 7.94
N LYS A 124 -23.93 0.64 7.51
CA LYS A 124 -23.35 1.99 7.62
C LYS A 124 -24.13 3.02 6.82
N ALA A 125 -24.56 2.68 5.60
CA ALA A 125 -25.38 3.54 4.76
C ALA A 125 -26.76 3.81 5.39
N SER A 126 -27.43 2.78 5.93
CA SER A 126 -28.71 2.95 6.63
C SER A 126 -28.57 3.80 7.90
N PHE A 127 -27.47 3.66 8.65
CA PHE A 127 -27.22 4.45 9.86
C PHE A 127 -27.01 5.93 9.55
N LEU A 128 -26.29 6.24 8.46
CA LEU A 128 -26.09 7.60 7.98
C LEU A 128 -27.39 8.24 7.47
N GLN A 129 -28.29 7.44 6.89
CA GLN A 129 -29.57 7.89 6.35
C GLN A 129 -30.63 8.16 7.44
N ALA A 130 -30.51 7.48 8.59
CA ALA A 130 -31.35 7.70 9.77
C ALA A 130 -30.88 8.85 10.68
N CYS A 131 -29.66 9.33 10.51
CA CYS A 131 -29.08 10.46 11.25
C CYS A 131 -29.14 11.81 10.49
N LEU A 132 -29.73 11.84 9.29
CA LEU A 132 -30.04 13.09 8.59
C LEU A 132 -31.37 13.64 9.15
N PRO A 133 -31.40 14.89 9.67
CA PRO A 133 -32.58 15.48 10.31
C PRO A 133 -33.74 15.74 9.34
#